data_AF-A0A927YGG7-F1
#
_entry.id   AF-A0A927YGG7-F1
#
_cell.length_a   1.000
_cell.length_b   1.000
_cell.length_c   1.000
_cell.angle_alpha   90.00
_cell.angle_beta   90.00
_cell.angle_gamma   90.00
#
_symmetry.space_group_name_H-M   'P 1'
#
loop_
_entity.id
_entity.type
_entity.pdbx_description
1 polymer ?
#
loop_
_entity_poly.entity_id
_entity_poly.type
_entity_poly.pdbx_seq_one_letter_code
_entity_poly.pdbx_strand_id
1 'polypeptide(L)'
;MRTLKKILLFPFRLVLMLLNVLLDLFMRVESFVAGIGGLFIVGCLIYSIVNQIWIHVGLLTGILVLGIIFVLLTAEIKIGIEILLAKMG
;
A
#
# COMPACT_ATOMS: atom_id res chain seq x y z
N MET A 1 -32.60 -20.71 10.92
CA MET A 1 -31.13 -20.86 10.72
C MET A 1 -30.51 -19.87 9.73
N ARG A 2 -31.14 -19.55 8.58
CA ARG A 2 -30.59 -18.54 7.62
C ARG A 2 -30.46 -17.13 8.19
N THR A 3 -31.41 -16.69 9.02
CA THR A 3 -31.45 -15.34 9.60
C THR A 3 -30.36 -15.13 10.67
N LEU A 4 -30.08 -16.15 11.49
CA LEU A 4 -29.03 -16.10 12.53
C LEU A 4 -27.62 -16.02 11.92
N LYS A 5 -27.34 -16.75 10.83
CA LYS A 5 -26.07 -16.61 10.09
C LYS A 5 -25.88 -15.20 9.53
N LYS A 6 -26.94 -14.58 8.99
CA LYS A 6 -26.91 -13.21 8.48
C LYS A 6 -26.59 -12.18 9.57
N ILE A 7 -27.13 -12.34 10.77
CA ILE A 7 -26.88 -11.45 11.90
C ILE A 7 -25.44 -11.58 12.41
N LEU A 8 -24.88 -12.80 12.42
CA LEU A 8 -23.49 -13.03 12.84
C LEU A 8 -22.46 -12.58 11.79
N LEU A 9 -22.80 -12.67 10.50
CA LEU A 9 -21.95 -12.19 9.39
C LEU A 9 -21.96 -10.66 9.26
N PHE A 10 -22.98 -9.99 9.78
CA PHE A 10 -23.11 -8.53 9.73
C PHE A 10 -21.96 -7.77 10.42
N PRO A 11 -21.57 -8.06 11.68
CA PRO A 11 -20.44 -7.38 12.32
C PRO A 11 -19.12 -7.65 11.59
N PHE A 12 -18.92 -8.87 11.09
CA PHE A 12 -17.72 -9.22 10.32
C PHE A 12 -17.62 -8.44 9.00
N ARG A 13 -18.75 -8.28 8.29
CA ARG A 13 -18.84 -7.45 7.09
C ARG A 13 -18.55 -5.98 7.38
N LEU A 14 -19.03 -5.47 8.52
CA LEU A 14 -18.82 -4.08 8.94
C LEU A 14 -17.34 -3.80 9.24
N VAL A 15 -16.66 -4.74 9.91
CA VAL A 15 -15.21 -4.67 10.17
C VAL A 15 -14.42 -4.70 8.86
N LEU A 16 -14.78 -5.56 7.90
CA LEU A 16 -14.12 -5.62 6.61
C LEU A 16 -14.34 -4.35 5.76
N MET A 17 -15.54 -3.76 5.80
CA MET A 17 -15.79 -2.46 5.16
C MET A 17 -14.95 -1.35 5.79
N LEU A 18 -14.85 -1.32 7.12
CA LEU A 18 -14.00 -0.35 7.82
C LEU A 18 -12.52 -0.53 7.45
N LEU A 19 -12.05 -1.78 7.38
CA LEU A 19 -10.69 -2.11 6.96
C LEU A 19 -10.43 -1.67 5.51
N ASN A 20 -11.40 -1.85 4.61
CA ASN A 20 -11.28 -1.41 3.23
C ASN A 20 -11.17 0.12 3.11
N VAL A 21 -12.00 0.86 3.85
CA VAL A 21 -11.92 2.34 3.89
C VAL A 21 -10.58 2.81 4.47
N LEU A 22 -10.11 2.15 5.53
CA LEU A 22 -8.82 2.47 6.14
C LEU A 22 -7.65 2.21 5.17
N LEU A 23 -7.70 1.09 4.44
CA LEU A 23 -6.72 0.76 3.41
C LEU A 23 -6.77 1.75 2.24
N ASP A 24 -7.95 2.21 1.83
CA ASP A 24 -8.05 3.23 0.79
C ASP A 24 -7.40 4.55 1.23
N LEU A 25 -7.63 4.94 2.49
CA LEU A 25 -7.00 6.12 3.05
C LEU A 25 -5.47 5.93 3.14
N PHE A 26 -5.02 4.75 3.57
CA PHE A 26 -3.62 4.40 3.66
C PHE A 26 -2.93 4.40 2.29
N MET A 27 -3.52 3.75 1.28
CA MET A 27 -2.99 3.78 -0.10
C MET A 27 -2.91 5.19 -0.67
N ARG A 28 -3.85 6.08 -0.32
CA ARG A 28 -3.81 7.48 -0.74
C ARG A 28 -2.64 8.22 -0.13
N VAL A 29 -2.39 8.02 1.17
CA VAL A 29 -1.23 8.59 1.87
C VAL A 29 0.06 7.99 1.34
N GLU A 30 0.13 6.67 1.19
CA GLU A 30 1.27 5.98 0.59
C GLU A 30 1.58 6.49 -0.81
N SER A 31 0.58 6.63 -1.68
CA SER A 31 0.78 7.13 -3.04
C SER A 31 1.28 8.57 -3.05
N PHE A 32 0.82 9.40 -2.11
CA PHE A 32 1.29 10.77 -1.96
C PHE A 32 2.75 10.82 -1.48
N VAL A 33 3.09 10.00 -0.48
CA VAL A 33 4.45 9.87 0.06
C VAL A 33 5.39 9.25 -0.97
N ALA A 34 4.96 8.23 -1.71
CA ALA A 34 5.72 7.59 -2.77
C ALA A 34 5.95 8.55 -3.95
N GLY A 35 4.97 9.39 -4.28
CA GLY A 35 5.12 10.42 -5.31
C GLY A 35 6.14 11.50 -4.90
N ILE A 36 5.89 12.19 -3.79
CA ILE A 36 6.76 13.29 -3.34
C ILE A 36 8.13 12.78 -2.88
N GLY A 37 8.14 11.75 -2.04
CA GLY A 37 9.36 11.11 -1.55
C GLY A 37 10.14 10.46 -2.68
N GLY A 38 9.48 9.83 -3.66
CA GLY A 38 10.11 9.27 -4.84
C GLY A 38 10.81 10.32 -5.68
N LEU A 39 10.16 11.47 -5.95
CA LEU A 39 10.77 12.58 -6.67
C LEU A 39 12.02 13.13 -5.95
N PHE A 40 11.96 13.24 -4.62
CA PHE A 40 13.10 13.66 -3.82
C PHE A 40 14.25 12.66 -3.88
N ILE A 41 13.97 11.36 -3.71
CA ILE A 41 14.96 10.29 -3.81
C ILE A 41 15.62 10.29 -5.19
N VAL A 42 14.84 10.41 -6.26
CA VAL A 42 15.36 10.50 -7.64
C VAL A 42 16.28 11.70 -7.81
N GLY A 43 15.93 12.87 -7.27
CA GLY A 43 16.81 14.05 -7.25
C GLY A 43 18.14 13.78 -6.54
N CYS A 44 18.10 13.16 -5.36
CA CYS A 44 19.30 12.75 -4.61
C CYS A 44 20.12 11.70 -5.38
N LEU A 45 19.46 10.82 -6.13
CA LEU A 45 20.08 9.76 -6.91
C LEU A 45 20.87 10.36 -8.08
N ILE A 46 20.28 11.31 -8.81
CA ILE A 46 20.95 12.08 -9.88
C ILE A 46 22.17 12.82 -9.32
N TYR A 47 22.00 13.55 -8.20
CA TYR A 47 23.11 14.24 -7.54
C TYR A 47 24.25 13.28 -7.14
N SER A 48 23.90 12.13 -6.59
CA SER A 48 24.87 11.12 -6.15
C SER A 48 25.62 10.47 -7.32
N ILE A 49 24.92 10.26 -8.45
CA ILE A 49 25.53 9.76 -9.70
C ILE A 49 26.54 10.78 -10.24
N VAL A 50 26.15 12.07 -10.30
CA VAL A 50 27.02 13.15 -10.80
C VAL A 50 28.29 13.28 -9.96
N ASN A 51 28.18 13.14 -8.64
CA ASN A 51 29.32 13.22 -7.72
C ASN A 51 30.06 11.88 -7.51
N GLN A 52 29.73 10.84 -8.28
CA GLN A 52 30.33 9.49 -8.17
C GLN A 52 30.31 8.89 -6.75
N ILE A 53 29.29 9.21 -5.95
CA ILE A 53 29.10 8.66 -4.60
C ILE A 53 28.31 7.35 -4.72
N TRP A 54 28.97 6.30 -5.18
CA TRP A 54 28.35 5.00 -5.49
C TRP A 54 27.63 4.36 -4.30
N ILE A 55 28.12 4.58 -3.07
CA ILE A 55 27.48 4.09 -1.84
C ILE A 55 26.07 4.67 -1.68
N HIS A 56 25.90 5.97 -1.94
CA HIS A 56 24.60 6.63 -1.84
C HIS A 56 23.66 6.18 -2.96
N VAL A 57 24.18 5.95 -4.17
CA VAL A 57 23.39 5.41 -5.28
C VAL A 57 22.82 4.03 -4.92
N GLY A 58 23.65 3.14 -4.37
CA GLY A 58 23.20 1.81 -3.94
C GLY A 58 22.12 1.87 -2.86
N LEU A 59 22.32 2.70 -1.84
CA LEU A 59 21.37 2.87 -0.74
C LEU A 59 20.03 3.45 -1.22
N LEU A 60 20.06 4.54 -1.99
CA LEU A 60 18.86 5.22 -2.50
C LEU A 60 18.07 4.32 -3.44
N THR A 61 18.76 3.55 -4.29
CA THR A 61 18.11 2.57 -5.17
C THR A 61 17.43 1.46 -4.35
N GLY A 62 18.10 0.95 -3.30
CA GLY A 62 17.52 -0.05 -2.40
C GLY A 62 16.25 0.44 -1.69
N ILE A 63 16.26 1.69 -1.20
CA ILE A 63 15.09 2.32 -0.58
C ILE A 63 13.94 2.45 -1.59
N LEU A 64 14.25 2.83 -2.83
CA LEU A 64 13.25 2.99 -3.89
C LEU A 64 12.59 1.66 -4.24
N VAL A 65 13.38 0.58 -4.39
CA VAL A 65 12.86 -0.76 -4.65
C VAL A 65 11.97 -1.26 -3.50
N LEU A 66 12.40 -1.09 -2.25
CA LEU A 66 11.60 -1.46 -1.08
C LEU A 66 10.28 -0.68 -1.03
N GLY A 67 10.31 0.62 -1.34
CA GLY A 67 9.11 1.44 -1.43
C GLY A 67 8.10 0.92 -2.47
N ILE A 68 8.58 0.53 -3.66
CA ILE A 68 7.72 -0.05 -4.71
C ILE A 68 7.08 -1.37 -4.23
N ILE A 69 7.87 -2.26 -3.63
CA ILE A 69 7.36 -3.55 -3.13
C ILE A 69 6.27 -3.32 -2.07
N PHE A 70 6.47 -2.34 -1.18
CA PHE A 70 5.50 -2.02 -0.13
C PHE A 70 4.18 -1.52 -0.72
N VAL A 71 4.21 -0.60 -1.69
CA VAL A 71 3.00 -0.09 -2.38
C VAL A 71 2.25 -1.21 -3.10
N LEU A 72 2.98 -2.12 -3.77
CA LEU A 72 2.37 -3.28 -4.43
C LEU A 72 1.71 -4.24 -3.44
N LEU A 73 2.35 -4.49 -2.29
CA LEU A 73 1.80 -5.36 -1.25
C LEU A 73 0.48 -4.79 -0.70
N THR A 74 0.41 -3.48 -0.44
CA THR A 74 -0.84 -2.85 0.02
C THR A 74 -1.95 -2.98 -1.01
N ALA A 75 -1.64 -2.83 -2.30
CA ALA A 75 -2.61 -3.00 -3.38
C ALA A 75 -3.16 -4.44 -3.44
N GLU A 76 -2.29 -5.45 -3.31
CA GLU A 76 -2.69 -6.87 -3.24
C GLU A 76 -3.61 -7.16 -2.05
N ILE A 77 -3.29 -6.61 -0.86
CA ILE A 77 -4.13 -6.77 0.34
C ILE A 77 -5.53 -6.18 0.11
N LYS A 78 -5.61 -5.00 -0.53
CA LYS A 78 -6.90 -4.38 -0.84
C LYS A 78 -7.73 -5.25 -1.78
N ILE A 79 -7.14 -5.75 -2.87
CA ILE A 79 -7.81 -6.64 -3.83
C ILE A 79 -8.31 -7.91 -3.12
N GLY A 80 -7.50 -8.50 -2.23
CA GLY A 80 -7.89 -9.66 -1.43
C GLY A 80 -9.12 -9.41 -0.55
N ILE A 81 -9.20 -8.24 0.09
CA ILE A 81 -10.34 -7.84 0.92
C ILE A 81 -11.59 -7.59 0.08
N GLU A 82 -11.46 -6.96 -1.09
CA GLU A 82 -12.57 -6.75 -2.01
C GLU A 82 -13.15 -8.08 -2.51
N ILE A 83 -12.30 -9.06 -2.86
CA ILE A 83 -12.73 -10.41 -3.26
C ILE A 83 -13.43 -11.14 -2.11
N LEU A 84 -12.91 -11.02 -0.88
CA LEU A 84 -13.55 -11.59 0.32
C LEU A 84 -14.94 -10.97 0.58
N LEU A 85 -15.04 -9.64 0.49
CA LEU A 85 -16.32 -8.94 0.61
C LEU A 85 -17.32 -9.34 -0.47
N ALA A 86 -16.87 -9.51 -1.71
CA ALA A 86 -17.71 -9.95 -2.83
C ALA A 86 -18.25 -11.37 -2.63
N LYS A 87 -17.44 -12.29 -2.08
CA LYS A 87 -17.87 -13.67 -1.79
C LYS A 87 -18.82 -13.80 -0.59
N MET A 88 -18.87 -12.80 0.30
CA MET A 88 -19.75 -12.81 1.48
C MET A 88 -21.12 -12.16 1.25
N GLY A 89 -21.31 -11.45 0.14
CA GLY A 89 -22.60 -10.88 -0.27
C GLY A 89 -23.54 -11.93 -0.84
#